data_AF-A0A7C5CUT5-F1
#
_entry.id   AF-A0A7C5CUT5-F1
#
_cell.length_a   1.000
_cell.length_b   1.000
_cell.length_c   1.000
_cell.angle_alpha   90.00
_cell.angle_beta   90.00
_cell.angle_gamma   90.00
#
_symmetry.space_group_name_H-M   'P 1'
#
loop_
_entity.id
_entity.type
_entity.pdbx_description
1 polymer ?
#
loop_
_entity_poly.entity_id
_entity_poly.type
_entity_poly.pdbx_seq_one_letter_code
_entity_poly.pdbx_strand_id
1 'polypeptide(L)'
;MGFYFEKFEHRVPEAPIPHSPTRELLWQYFAVVALVIGAWYLTWRWTDSLNYDALWYALPLVLAETGAYIGLILFTINLWKVEDTPKKSPPYQLSEIVDYTPEDDRPISVDIFFPTYDEDPELVRLSIIDAKKIKYPKNITTNIYILDDGKREEMKKVSEEEGIFYISRNSNIGFKAGNLRNAMEQTSGDIIVICDADTRPFPTILEHTLGYFRDSNVAWVQTPQWFFDLPEGKPLPVFLEKYLSHSGRWLGKAIQSVMGEVRVGADPFVNDPKMFYDIIQRRRNWCSASFCCGAGSLHRREAVMEAALKSYAEQIEKEVQKTGQELQKLTGETEISPALYDTLQKQILHENEFTPYRFHVSEDIYTSIVLHADPERNWKSVLHPEVESKMLSPQDLLTWTIQRFKYAGGTLDIAKNDNPVFRKGMSLPQRFMYGTTVWSYLGGIWNTIFLFSPLIYLFFAIAPVEAYSTDFYIHILPFLILTEIAFMLGGWGVAGYVSKASYLSFFPVNLRAIWTVLKGEKIKFPVTPKDRQEGNFLHLIIPQLSVIVLTSLGILFAWSQFLAHDGDYTLSGVLINTFWGMNNILALSGIVYAALWKPDDA
;
A
#
# COMPACT_ATOMS: atom_id res chain seq x y z
N MET A 1 -18.05 -14.15 -25.65
CA MET A 1 -16.71 -14.65 -25.28
C MET A 1 -16.66 -14.56 -23.77
N GLY A 2 -16.33 -15.62 -23.04
CA GLY A 2 -16.27 -15.57 -21.57
C GLY A 2 -15.10 -14.74 -21.09
N PHE A 3 -15.20 -14.19 -19.87
CA PHE A 3 -14.09 -13.46 -19.25
C PHE A 3 -12.94 -14.41 -18.87
N TYR A 4 -11.68 -13.96 -19.00
CA TYR A 4 -10.51 -14.80 -18.72
C TYR A 4 -10.47 -15.34 -17.28
N PHE A 5 -11.07 -14.60 -16.34
CA PHE A 5 -11.07 -14.93 -14.92
C PHE A 5 -12.14 -15.97 -14.54
N GLU A 6 -13.05 -16.33 -15.45
CA GLU A 6 -14.10 -17.33 -15.20
C GLU A 6 -13.51 -18.67 -14.70
N LYS A 7 -12.33 -19.04 -15.21
CA LYS A 7 -11.62 -20.25 -14.77
C LYS A 7 -11.23 -20.23 -13.30
N PHE A 8 -11.19 -19.08 -12.66
CA PHE A 8 -10.81 -18.89 -11.26
C PHE A 8 -12.01 -18.75 -10.31
N GLU A 9 -13.25 -18.70 -10.82
CA GLU A 9 -14.45 -18.45 -10.01
C GLU A 9 -14.68 -19.47 -8.88
N HIS A 10 -14.19 -20.69 -9.04
CA HIS A 10 -14.31 -21.77 -8.08
C HIS A 10 -13.37 -21.64 -6.87
N ARG A 11 -12.42 -20.70 -6.90
CA ARG A 11 -11.44 -20.52 -5.83
C ARG A 11 -12.10 -19.91 -4.59
N VAL A 12 -11.52 -20.25 -3.44
CA VAL A 12 -11.87 -19.68 -2.15
C VAL A 12 -10.62 -19.04 -1.54
N PRO A 13 -10.77 -17.92 -0.81
CA PRO A 13 -9.63 -17.33 -0.13
C PRO A 13 -9.12 -18.26 0.96
N GLU A 14 -7.83 -18.15 1.26
CA GLU A 14 -7.25 -18.79 2.43
C GLU A 14 -7.72 -18.11 3.72
N ALA A 15 -7.75 -18.87 4.81
CA ALA A 15 -8.01 -18.32 6.13
C ALA A 15 -6.86 -17.38 6.57
N PRO A 16 -7.14 -16.35 7.38
CA PRO A 16 -6.11 -15.47 7.89
C PRO A 16 -5.07 -16.23 8.70
N ILE A 17 -3.83 -15.77 8.64
CA ILE A 17 -2.74 -16.41 9.39
C ILE A 17 -3.09 -16.47 10.88
N PRO A 18 -3.07 -17.66 11.51
CA PRO A 18 -3.48 -17.79 12.91
C PRO A 18 -2.48 -17.03 13.80
N HIS A 19 -2.96 -16.32 14.82
CA HIS A 19 -2.09 -15.69 15.81
C HIS A 19 -1.41 -16.75 16.68
N SER A 20 -0.13 -16.55 17.01
CA SER A 20 0.63 -17.42 17.91
C SER A 20 1.44 -16.55 18.89
N PRO A 21 1.11 -16.58 20.19
CA PRO A 21 1.84 -15.81 21.20
C PRO A 21 3.33 -16.16 21.26
N THR A 22 3.68 -17.44 21.08
CA THR A 22 5.08 -17.87 21.07
C THR A 22 5.86 -17.30 19.90
N ARG A 23 5.28 -17.28 18.69
CA ARG A 23 5.94 -16.67 17.53
C ARG A 23 6.07 -15.17 17.66
N GLU A 24 5.05 -14.50 18.21
CA GLU A 24 5.11 -13.06 18.51
C GLU A 24 6.23 -12.76 19.51
N LEU A 25 6.34 -13.51 20.61
CA LEU A 25 7.43 -13.36 21.58
C LEU A 25 8.80 -13.60 20.96
N LEU A 26 8.94 -14.66 20.15
CA LEU A 26 10.20 -14.99 19.49
C LEU A 26 10.61 -13.92 18.50
N TRP A 27 9.68 -13.43 17.67
CA TRP A 27 9.91 -12.21 16.89
C TRP A 27 10.43 -11.16 17.84
N GLN A 28 9.61 -10.66 18.79
CA GLN A 28 9.91 -9.53 19.68
C GLN A 28 11.33 -9.59 20.23
N TYR A 29 11.72 -10.75 20.73
CA TYR A 29 13.08 -11.02 21.17
C TYR A 29 14.12 -10.79 20.05
N PHE A 30 14.02 -11.50 18.92
CA PHE A 30 15.00 -11.43 17.85
C PHE A 30 15.08 -10.04 17.20
N ALA A 31 13.97 -9.30 17.02
CA ALA A 31 14.11 -7.97 16.45
C ALA A 31 14.67 -6.96 17.46
N VAL A 32 14.38 -7.07 18.77
CA VAL A 32 15.06 -6.23 19.77
C VAL A 32 16.56 -6.51 19.77
N VAL A 33 16.97 -7.78 19.73
CA VAL A 33 18.39 -8.13 19.62
C VAL A 33 18.97 -7.61 18.29
N ALA A 34 18.27 -7.76 17.17
CA ALA A 34 18.70 -7.23 15.88
C ALA A 34 18.87 -5.71 15.90
N LEU A 35 17.97 -4.97 16.56
CA LEU A 35 18.10 -3.52 16.73
C LEU A 35 19.31 -3.17 17.60
N VAL A 36 19.53 -3.83 18.73
CA VAL A 36 20.70 -3.56 19.59
C VAL A 36 22.00 -3.81 18.84
N ILE A 37 22.11 -4.95 18.15
CA ILE A 37 23.29 -5.30 17.35
C ILE A 37 23.44 -4.38 16.13
N GLY A 38 22.33 -3.96 15.50
CA GLY A 38 22.33 -2.99 14.41
C GLY A 38 22.78 -1.59 14.84
N ALA A 39 22.38 -1.14 16.03
CA ALA A 39 22.88 0.11 16.61
C ALA A 39 24.38 0.04 16.91
N TRP A 40 24.86 -1.10 17.41
CA TRP A 40 26.28 -1.34 17.62
C TRP A 40 27.06 -1.31 16.29
N TYR A 41 26.58 -2.03 15.26
CA TYR A 41 27.13 -1.97 13.90
C TYR A 41 27.17 -0.54 13.36
N LEU A 42 26.07 0.21 13.45
CA LEU A 42 26.02 1.57 12.94
C LEU A 42 26.91 2.55 13.69
N THR A 43 27.07 2.36 15.01
CA THR A 43 28.00 3.18 15.80
C THR A 43 29.41 2.99 15.26
N TRP A 44 29.86 1.73 15.14
CA TRP A 44 31.15 1.38 14.53
C TRP A 44 31.27 1.90 13.09
N ARG A 45 30.17 1.86 12.32
CA ARG A 45 30.16 2.39 10.96
C ARG A 45 30.53 3.87 10.92
N TRP A 46 29.98 4.67 11.83
CA TRP A 46 30.22 6.12 11.92
C TRP A 46 31.56 6.49 12.59
N THR A 47 32.09 5.66 13.49
CA THR A 47 33.28 6.01 14.28
C THR A 47 34.58 5.48 13.69
N ASP A 48 34.61 4.22 13.26
CA ASP A 48 35.86 3.50 13.05
C ASP A 48 36.01 2.96 11.63
N SER A 49 34.91 2.73 10.90
CA SER A 49 35.00 1.99 9.64
C SER A 49 35.12 2.85 8.38
N LEU A 50 34.86 4.16 8.43
CA LEU A 50 34.70 4.98 7.22
C LEU A 50 36.01 5.08 6.44
N ASN A 51 35.93 4.88 5.12
CA ASN A 51 37.06 5.20 4.25
C ASN A 51 37.17 6.72 4.06
N TYR A 52 38.13 7.35 4.75
CA TYR A 52 38.37 8.80 4.66
C TYR A 52 38.94 9.25 3.31
N ASP A 53 39.60 8.37 2.57
CA ASP A 53 40.09 8.67 1.22
C ASP A 53 38.96 8.65 0.18
N ALA A 54 37.82 8.05 0.52
CA ALA A 54 36.64 7.91 -0.34
C ALA A 54 35.35 8.42 0.33
N LEU A 55 35.41 9.53 1.06
CA LEU A 55 34.24 10.10 1.77
C LEU A 55 33.03 10.36 0.87
N TRP A 56 33.25 10.70 -0.40
CA TRP A 56 32.18 10.92 -1.38
C TRP A 56 31.32 9.65 -1.61
N TYR A 57 31.85 8.47 -1.31
CA TYR A 57 31.16 7.18 -1.38
C TYR A 57 30.79 6.66 0.01
N ALA A 58 31.73 6.73 0.97
CA ALA A 58 31.51 6.23 2.32
C ALA A 58 30.37 6.96 3.05
N LEU A 59 30.28 8.30 2.90
CA LEU A 59 29.27 9.12 3.58
C LEU A 59 27.84 8.86 3.05
N PRO A 60 27.56 8.87 1.73
CA PRO A 60 26.25 8.47 1.25
C PRO A 60 25.84 7.05 1.65
N LEU A 61 26.79 6.09 1.67
CA LEU A 61 26.47 4.73 2.08
C LEU A 61 26.07 4.65 3.56
N VAL A 62 26.84 5.24 4.48
CA VAL A 62 26.48 5.18 5.92
C VAL A 62 25.20 5.95 6.22
N LEU A 63 24.89 7.03 5.48
CA LEU A 63 23.60 7.72 5.55
C LEU A 63 22.45 6.83 5.05
N ALA A 64 22.67 6.09 3.96
CA ALA A 64 21.71 5.12 3.44
C ALA A 64 21.44 3.99 4.45
N GLU A 65 22.50 3.44 5.06
CA GLU A 65 22.41 2.43 6.12
C GLU A 65 21.64 2.97 7.34
N THR A 66 21.92 4.22 7.74
CA THR A 66 21.21 4.89 8.84
C THR A 66 19.72 5.07 8.52
N GLY A 67 19.38 5.51 7.31
CA GLY A 67 17.98 5.67 6.88
C GLY A 67 17.22 4.34 6.81
N ALA A 68 17.87 3.29 6.30
CA ALA A 68 17.32 1.94 6.28
C ALA A 68 17.10 1.39 7.70
N TYR A 69 18.03 1.67 8.63
CA TYR A 69 17.91 1.26 10.02
C TYR A 69 16.80 1.99 10.78
N ILE A 70 16.58 3.29 10.53
CA ILE A 70 15.37 3.99 11.02
C ILE A 70 14.12 3.30 10.48
N GLY A 71 14.13 2.90 9.21
CA GLY A 71 13.07 2.11 8.60
C GLY A 71 12.84 0.77 9.31
N LEU A 72 13.90 0.08 9.71
CA LEU A 72 13.82 -1.16 10.49
C LEU A 72 13.20 -0.93 11.87
N ILE A 73 13.54 0.17 12.57
CA ILE A 73 12.91 0.54 13.85
C ILE A 73 11.41 0.78 13.65
N LEU A 74 11.03 1.58 12.66
CA LEU A 74 9.63 1.88 12.35
C LEU A 74 8.84 0.61 11.98
N PHE A 75 9.44 -0.27 11.17
CA PHE A 75 8.85 -1.55 10.81
C PHE A 75 8.67 -2.47 12.02
N THR A 76 9.67 -2.51 12.92
CA THR A 76 9.62 -3.23 14.19
C THR A 76 8.46 -2.73 15.06
N ILE A 77 8.28 -1.40 15.17
CA ILE A 77 7.13 -0.80 15.88
C ILE A 77 5.80 -1.19 15.22
N ASN A 78 5.72 -1.12 13.89
CA ASN A 78 4.50 -1.47 13.16
C ASN A 78 4.10 -2.94 13.33
N LEU A 79 5.09 -3.83 13.43
CA LEU A 79 4.90 -5.26 13.55
C LEU A 79 4.88 -5.76 15.00
N TRP A 80 4.85 -4.87 16.00
CA TRP A 80 5.09 -5.21 17.41
C TRP A 80 4.10 -6.20 18.01
N LYS A 81 2.80 -6.06 17.70
CA LYS A 81 1.73 -6.85 18.33
C LYS A 81 0.58 -7.12 17.36
N VAL A 82 0.06 -8.34 17.38
CA VAL A 82 -1.22 -8.70 16.75
C VAL A 82 -2.31 -8.65 17.82
N GLU A 83 -3.35 -7.84 17.59
CA GLU A 83 -4.55 -7.82 18.45
C GLU A 83 -5.77 -7.62 17.56
N ASP A 84 -6.52 -8.70 17.33
CA ASP A 84 -7.74 -8.63 16.53
C ASP A 84 -8.89 -8.10 17.36
N THR A 85 -9.63 -7.15 16.81
CA THR A 85 -10.86 -6.67 17.43
C THR A 85 -11.88 -7.82 17.46
N PRO A 86 -12.44 -8.16 18.63
CA PRO A 86 -13.43 -9.23 18.73
C PRO A 86 -14.67 -8.94 17.88
N LYS A 87 -15.11 -9.92 17.09
CA LYS A 87 -16.37 -9.84 16.34
C LYS A 87 -17.54 -9.82 17.33
N LYS A 88 -18.41 -8.82 17.22
CA LYS A 88 -19.68 -8.74 17.97
C LYS A 88 -20.83 -9.22 17.10
N SER A 89 -21.98 -9.50 17.71
CA SER A 89 -23.19 -9.84 16.95
C SER A 89 -23.60 -8.69 16.03
N PRO A 90 -24.13 -8.97 14.83
CA PRO A 90 -24.57 -7.91 13.91
C PRO A 90 -25.69 -7.05 14.53
N PRO A 91 -25.62 -5.70 14.43
CA PRO A 91 -26.67 -4.81 14.92
C PRO A 91 -27.94 -4.88 14.06
N TYR A 92 -29.10 -4.58 14.64
CA TYR A 92 -30.35 -4.50 13.90
C TYR A 92 -30.88 -3.08 13.84
N GLN A 93 -30.93 -2.41 14.99
CA GLN A 93 -31.51 -1.09 15.12
C GLN A 93 -30.44 -0.01 15.12
N LEU A 94 -30.83 1.20 14.74
CA LEU A 94 -29.95 2.37 14.72
C LEU A 94 -29.36 2.65 16.11
N SER A 95 -30.17 2.55 17.18
CA SER A 95 -29.74 2.73 18.56
C SER A 95 -28.59 1.82 19.00
N GLU A 96 -28.36 0.70 18.30
CA GLU A 96 -27.28 -0.24 18.62
C GLU A 96 -25.91 0.19 18.10
N ILE A 97 -25.87 1.18 17.20
CA ILE A 97 -24.64 1.67 16.58
C ILE A 97 -24.36 3.14 16.84
N VAL A 98 -25.27 3.91 17.42
CA VAL A 98 -25.08 5.33 17.76
C VAL A 98 -24.91 5.53 19.27
N ASP A 99 -24.36 6.67 19.68
CA ASP A 99 -24.19 7.07 21.09
C ASP A 99 -25.29 8.00 21.62
N TYR A 100 -26.28 8.32 20.79
CA TYR A 100 -27.46 9.12 21.14
C TYR A 100 -28.74 8.29 21.06
N THR A 101 -29.83 8.80 21.61
CA THR A 101 -31.16 8.18 21.44
C THR A 101 -31.76 8.69 20.12
N PRO A 102 -31.93 7.85 19.09
CA PRO A 102 -32.53 8.29 17.84
C PRO A 102 -34.01 8.62 18.04
N GLU A 103 -34.52 9.63 17.31
CA GLU A 103 -35.94 10.00 17.34
C GLU A 103 -36.84 8.86 16.81
N ASP A 104 -36.34 8.11 15.82
CA ASP A 104 -36.96 6.92 15.26
C ASP A 104 -35.96 5.77 15.28
N ASP A 105 -36.13 4.82 16.20
CA ASP A 105 -35.27 3.64 16.29
C ASP A 105 -35.72 2.59 15.28
N ARG A 106 -35.30 2.81 14.04
CA ARG A 106 -35.58 1.94 12.90
C ARG A 106 -34.47 0.90 12.67
N PRO A 107 -34.73 -0.14 11.86
CA PRO A 107 -33.68 -0.99 11.33
C PRO A 107 -32.60 -0.16 10.60
N ILE A 108 -31.35 -0.59 10.73
CA ILE A 108 -30.23 0.02 10.02
C ILE A 108 -30.42 -0.11 8.50
N SER A 109 -29.94 0.90 7.78
CA SER A 109 -29.90 0.94 6.33
C SER A 109 -28.45 0.96 5.85
N VAL A 110 -28.15 0.19 4.82
CA VAL A 110 -26.79 0.08 4.25
C VAL A 110 -26.84 0.44 2.77
N ASP A 111 -26.02 1.41 2.39
CA ASP A 111 -25.81 1.75 0.98
C ASP A 111 -24.53 1.09 0.47
N ILE A 112 -24.60 0.42 -0.67
CA ILE A 112 -23.47 -0.28 -1.30
C ILE A 112 -23.15 0.46 -2.59
N PHE A 113 -21.97 1.07 -2.64
CA PHE A 113 -21.53 1.93 -3.73
C PHE A 113 -20.52 1.23 -4.63
N PHE A 114 -20.77 1.32 -5.93
CA PHE A 114 -19.89 0.88 -7.01
C PHE A 114 -19.56 2.08 -7.91
N PRO A 115 -18.47 2.81 -7.63
CA PRO A 115 -17.99 3.85 -8.53
C PRO A 115 -17.36 3.21 -9.77
N THR A 116 -17.72 3.74 -10.93
CA THR A 116 -17.24 3.28 -12.23
C THR A 116 -17.03 4.46 -13.18
N TYR A 117 -16.11 4.32 -14.13
CA TYR A 117 -15.79 5.35 -15.13
C TYR A 117 -15.76 4.77 -16.55
N ASP A 118 -14.89 3.79 -16.79
CA ASP A 118 -14.67 3.18 -18.11
C ASP A 118 -14.73 1.64 -18.09
N GLU A 119 -15.01 1.03 -16.93
CA GLU A 119 -15.09 -0.42 -16.80
C GLU A 119 -16.26 -1.03 -17.62
N ASP A 120 -16.04 -2.19 -18.22
CA ASP A 120 -17.07 -2.91 -19.00
C ASP A 120 -18.36 -3.10 -18.17
N PRO A 121 -19.54 -2.63 -18.65
CA PRO A 121 -20.80 -2.79 -17.95
C PRO A 121 -21.14 -4.23 -17.54
N GLU A 122 -20.75 -5.23 -18.35
CA GLU A 122 -20.99 -6.65 -18.04
C GLU A 122 -20.04 -7.17 -16.96
N LEU A 123 -18.81 -6.63 -16.89
CA LEU A 123 -17.92 -6.91 -15.76
C LEU A 123 -18.52 -6.35 -14.47
N VAL A 124 -19.01 -5.10 -14.50
CA VAL A 124 -19.67 -4.46 -13.34
C VAL A 124 -20.95 -5.21 -12.95
N ARG A 125 -21.70 -5.74 -13.92
CA ARG A 125 -22.89 -6.59 -13.68
C ARG A 125 -22.57 -7.78 -12.77
N LEU A 126 -21.42 -8.43 -12.93
CA LEU A 126 -21.02 -9.54 -12.07
C LEU A 126 -20.87 -9.11 -10.59
N SER A 127 -20.35 -7.91 -10.35
CA SER A 127 -20.24 -7.32 -9.00
C SER A 127 -21.60 -7.00 -8.41
N ILE A 128 -22.53 -6.48 -9.21
CA ILE A 128 -23.91 -6.23 -8.78
C ILE A 128 -24.62 -7.55 -8.42
N ILE A 129 -24.48 -8.58 -9.25
CA ILE A 129 -25.09 -9.89 -9.02
C ILE A 129 -24.62 -10.50 -7.71
N ASP A 130 -23.33 -10.36 -7.37
CA ASP A 130 -22.79 -10.86 -6.10
C ASP A 130 -23.22 -10.00 -4.91
N ALA A 131 -23.30 -8.66 -5.07
CA ALA A 131 -23.86 -7.78 -4.05
C ALA A 131 -25.31 -8.11 -3.69
N LYS A 132 -26.13 -8.50 -4.68
CA LYS A 132 -27.52 -8.95 -4.46
C LYS A 132 -27.61 -10.25 -3.65
N LYS A 133 -26.51 -11.02 -3.51
CA LYS A 133 -26.44 -12.25 -2.71
C LYS A 133 -26.01 -12.00 -1.27
N ILE A 134 -25.71 -10.76 -0.89
CA ILE A 134 -25.37 -10.39 0.49
C ILE A 134 -26.51 -10.81 1.42
N LYS A 135 -26.13 -11.48 2.50
CA LYS A 135 -27.04 -12.00 3.52
C LYS A 135 -26.88 -11.20 4.80
N TYR A 136 -27.99 -11.10 5.52
CA TYR A 136 -28.01 -10.57 6.86
C TYR A 136 -29.01 -11.37 7.71
N PRO A 137 -28.70 -11.70 8.97
CA PRO A 137 -29.56 -12.55 9.80
C PRO A 137 -30.92 -11.92 10.15
N LYS A 138 -31.03 -10.59 9.99
CA LYS A 138 -32.25 -9.82 10.27
C LYS A 138 -32.64 -9.00 9.05
N ASN A 139 -33.87 -8.49 9.04
CA ASN A 139 -34.39 -7.73 7.90
C ASN A 139 -33.93 -6.27 7.95
N ILE A 140 -32.77 -5.97 7.37
CA ILE A 140 -32.26 -4.61 7.22
C ILE A 140 -32.42 -4.13 5.78
N THR A 141 -32.40 -2.81 5.57
CA THR A 141 -32.44 -2.25 4.22
C THR A 141 -31.04 -2.29 3.62
N THR A 142 -30.93 -2.82 2.39
CA THR A 142 -29.70 -2.78 1.60
C THR A 142 -29.99 -2.17 0.24
N ASN A 143 -29.31 -1.09 -0.09
CA ASN A 143 -29.49 -0.36 -1.35
C ASN A 143 -28.20 -0.44 -2.16
N ILE A 144 -28.28 -0.88 -3.41
CA ILE A 144 -27.11 -0.99 -4.30
C ILE A 144 -27.15 0.17 -5.30
N TYR A 145 -26.06 0.92 -5.39
CA TYR A 145 -25.91 2.06 -6.29
C TYR A 145 -24.70 1.91 -7.20
N ILE A 146 -24.93 2.06 -8.51
CA ILE A 146 -23.87 2.39 -9.47
C ILE A 146 -23.66 3.89 -9.47
N LEU A 147 -22.40 4.31 -9.34
CA LEU A 147 -21.98 5.69 -9.42
C LEU A 147 -21.15 5.86 -10.70
N ASP A 148 -21.76 6.30 -11.80
CA ASP A 148 -21.12 6.33 -13.12
C ASP A 148 -20.61 7.73 -13.50
N ASP A 149 -19.29 7.92 -13.42
CA ASP A 149 -18.58 9.13 -13.89
C ASP A 149 -18.37 9.14 -15.41
N GLY A 150 -18.61 8.01 -16.09
CA GLY A 150 -18.54 7.86 -17.54
C GLY A 150 -19.81 8.33 -18.27
N LYS A 151 -20.94 8.45 -17.55
CA LYS A 151 -22.27 8.81 -18.11
C LYS A 151 -22.68 7.90 -19.27
N ARG A 152 -22.56 6.59 -19.07
CA ARG A 152 -22.73 5.58 -20.13
C ARG A 152 -24.14 5.03 -20.11
N GLU A 153 -24.84 5.17 -21.23
CA GLU A 153 -26.21 4.63 -21.39
C GLU A 153 -26.27 3.10 -21.20
N GLU A 154 -25.21 2.40 -21.60
CA GLU A 154 -25.10 0.94 -21.39
C GLU A 154 -25.09 0.60 -19.90
N MET A 155 -24.33 1.35 -19.09
CA MET A 155 -24.26 1.13 -17.64
C MET A 155 -25.57 1.45 -16.95
N LYS A 156 -26.27 2.50 -17.41
CA LYS A 156 -27.62 2.81 -16.94
C LYS A 156 -28.60 1.68 -17.24
N LYS A 157 -28.55 1.12 -18.45
CA LYS A 157 -29.38 -0.03 -18.86
C LYS A 157 -29.11 -1.27 -18.00
N VAL A 158 -27.84 -1.61 -17.73
CA VAL A 158 -27.50 -2.70 -16.80
C VAL A 158 -28.09 -2.44 -15.41
N SER A 159 -28.03 -1.20 -14.92
CA SER A 159 -28.60 -0.83 -13.62
C SER A 159 -30.11 -1.03 -13.56
N GLU A 160 -30.82 -0.65 -14.63
CA GLU A 160 -32.27 -0.85 -14.77
C GLU A 160 -32.64 -2.35 -14.87
N GLU A 161 -31.89 -3.13 -15.66
CA GLU A 161 -32.08 -4.57 -15.80
C GLU A 161 -31.87 -5.33 -14.48
N GLU A 162 -30.86 -4.93 -13.70
CA GLU A 162 -30.58 -5.53 -12.39
C GLU A 162 -31.47 -4.99 -11.26
N GLY A 163 -32.29 -3.96 -11.53
CA GLY A 163 -33.21 -3.37 -10.56
C GLY A 163 -32.49 -2.63 -9.42
N ILE A 164 -31.38 -1.97 -9.72
CA ILE A 164 -30.56 -1.21 -8.76
C ILE A 164 -30.57 0.29 -9.09
N PHE A 165 -30.04 1.11 -8.17
CA PHE A 165 -30.02 2.56 -8.35
C PHE A 165 -28.82 2.99 -9.22
N TYR A 166 -29.05 3.99 -10.07
CA TYR A 166 -28.03 4.60 -10.91
C TYR A 166 -27.88 6.08 -10.57
N ILE A 167 -26.66 6.51 -10.28
CA ILE A 167 -26.30 7.90 -9.99
C ILE A 167 -25.19 8.31 -10.96
N SER A 168 -25.32 9.49 -11.55
CA SER A 168 -24.26 10.14 -12.32
C SER A 168 -24.21 11.62 -11.96
N ARG A 169 -23.18 12.33 -12.41
CA ARG A 169 -22.98 13.76 -12.12
C ARG A 169 -22.45 14.54 -13.31
N ASN A 170 -22.62 15.85 -13.30
CA ASN A 170 -22.26 16.70 -14.44
C ASN A 170 -20.75 16.89 -14.64
N SER A 171 -19.97 16.85 -13.55
CA SER A 171 -18.54 17.14 -13.54
C SER A 171 -17.76 16.04 -12.83
N ASN A 172 -16.57 15.70 -13.36
CA ASN A 172 -15.70 14.65 -12.80
C ASN A 172 -14.64 15.22 -11.82
N ILE A 173 -14.91 16.41 -11.27
CA ILE A 173 -14.06 17.02 -10.24
C ILE A 173 -13.89 16.05 -9.06
N GLY A 174 -12.65 15.86 -8.63
CA GLY A 174 -12.34 14.99 -7.49
C GLY A 174 -12.38 13.49 -7.79
N PHE A 175 -12.53 13.07 -9.05
CA PHE A 175 -12.49 11.65 -9.47
C PHE A 175 -13.40 10.78 -8.58
N LYS A 176 -12.94 9.59 -8.15
CA LYS A 176 -13.67 8.66 -7.28
C LYS A 176 -14.17 9.32 -5.98
N ALA A 177 -13.34 10.11 -5.30
CA ALA A 177 -13.74 10.83 -4.08
C ALA A 177 -14.94 11.76 -4.32
N GLY A 178 -14.93 12.48 -5.44
CA GLY A 178 -16.04 13.34 -5.85
C GLY A 178 -17.29 12.57 -6.25
N ASN A 179 -17.13 11.37 -6.83
CA ASN A 179 -18.24 10.52 -7.22
C ASN A 179 -18.97 9.98 -5.96
N LEU A 180 -18.20 9.50 -4.97
CA LEU A 180 -18.71 9.08 -3.67
C LEU A 180 -19.43 10.23 -2.94
N ARG A 181 -18.84 11.43 -2.94
CA ARG A 181 -19.50 12.65 -2.43
C ARG A 181 -20.87 12.87 -3.06
N ASN A 182 -20.95 12.86 -4.39
CA ASN A 182 -22.19 13.14 -5.11
C ASN A 182 -23.28 12.12 -4.78
N ALA A 183 -22.90 10.86 -4.59
CA ALA A 183 -23.80 9.81 -4.12
C ALA A 183 -24.27 10.06 -2.69
N MET A 184 -23.38 10.50 -1.80
CA MET A 184 -23.72 10.78 -0.41
C MET A 184 -24.74 11.91 -0.25
N GLU A 185 -24.78 12.87 -1.17
CA GLU A 185 -25.78 13.96 -1.20
C GLU A 185 -27.19 13.47 -1.62
N GLN A 186 -27.28 12.30 -2.23
CA GLN A 186 -28.52 11.73 -2.79
C GLN A 186 -29.02 10.49 -2.04
N THR A 187 -28.29 10.05 -1.00
CA THR A 187 -28.53 8.79 -0.30
C THR A 187 -28.44 8.97 1.22
N SER A 188 -29.07 8.06 1.98
CA SER A 188 -29.29 8.25 3.42
C SER A 188 -29.02 7.01 4.29
N GLY A 189 -28.36 5.96 3.77
CA GLY A 189 -28.00 4.78 4.55
C GLY A 189 -27.05 5.10 5.69
N ASP A 190 -27.18 4.42 6.83
CA ASP A 190 -26.39 4.68 8.04
C ASP A 190 -24.93 4.25 7.86
N ILE A 191 -24.72 3.16 7.14
CA ILE A 191 -23.42 2.59 6.77
C ILE A 191 -23.27 2.59 5.25
N ILE A 192 -22.07 2.90 4.78
CA ILE A 192 -21.69 2.89 3.37
C ILE A 192 -20.67 1.77 3.14
N VAL A 193 -20.96 0.84 2.24
CA VAL A 193 -19.99 -0.14 1.73
C VAL A 193 -19.42 0.42 0.43
N ILE A 194 -18.10 0.52 0.35
CA ILE A 194 -17.40 0.95 -0.86
C ILE A 194 -16.79 -0.28 -1.52
N CYS A 195 -17.24 -0.56 -2.74
CA CYS A 195 -16.71 -1.59 -3.62
C CYS A 195 -16.17 -0.91 -4.88
N ASP A 196 -14.97 -1.26 -5.37
CA ASP A 196 -14.62 -0.87 -6.75
C ASP A 196 -15.53 -1.58 -7.75
N ALA A 197 -15.56 -1.10 -9.00
CA ALA A 197 -16.35 -1.68 -10.08
C ALA A 197 -16.16 -3.21 -10.25
N ASP A 198 -14.94 -3.70 -10.01
CA ASP A 198 -14.53 -5.11 -10.06
C ASP A 198 -14.47 -5.79 -8.68
N THR A 199 -14.86 -5.11 -7.60
CA THR A 199 -14.93 -5.70 -6.25
C THR A 199 -16.25 -6.45 -6.09
N ARG A 200 -16.17 -7.77 -5.93
CA ARG A 200 -17.31 -8.66 -5.76
C ARG A 200 -17.43 -9.07 -4.28
N PRO A 201 -18.37 -8.51 -3.52
CA PRO A 201 -18.53 -8.82 -2.10
C PRO A 201 -19.06 -10.25 -1.90
N PHE A 202 -18.65 -10.88 -0.80
CA PHE A 202 -19.18 -12.18 -0.41
C PHE A 202 -20.52 -12.05 0.33
N PRO A 203 -21.35 -13.11 0.32
CA PRO A 203 -22.62 -13.11 1.04
C PRO A 203 -22.52 -12.74 2.52
N THR A 204 -21.37 -12.97 3.14
CA THR A 204 -21.12 -12.82 4.58
C THR A 204 -20.64 -11.42 4.98
N ILE A 205 -20.31 -10.52 4.04
CA ILE A 205 -19.61 -9.27 4.34
C ILE A 205 -20.29 -8.44 5.43
N LEU A 206 -21.61 -8.28 5.39
CA LEU A 206 -22.34 -7.49 6.40
C LEU A 206 -22.47 -8.23 7.73
N GLU A 207 -22.73 -9.54 7.70
CA GLU A 207 -22.83 -10.36 8.90
C GLU A 207 -21.51 -10.37 9.70
N HIS A 208 -20.37 -10.49 9.02
CA HIS A 208 -19.08 -10.59 9.68
C HIS A 208 -18.50 -9.25 10.13
N THR A 209 -18.96 -8.12 9.57
CA THR A 209 -18.33 -6.80 9.80
C THR A 209 -19.21 -5.79 10.53
N LEU A 210 -20.54 -5.80 10.38
CA LEU A 210 -21.39 -4.75 10.97
C LEU A 210 -21.37 -4.75 12.50
N GLY A 211 -21.04 -5.89 13.13
CA GLY A 211 -20.88 -6.00 14.58
C GLY A 211 -19.88 -5.01 15.18
N TYR A 212 -18.85 -4.59 14.43
CA TYR A 212 -17.85 -3.65 14.94
C TYR A 212 -18.42 -2.24 15.18
N PHE A 213 -19.43 -1.82 14.41
CA PHE A 213 -20.07 -0.51 14.54
C PHE A 213 -20.92 -0.35 15.80
N ARG A 214 -21.10 -1.42 16.59
CA ARG A 214 -21.64 -1.30 17.95
C ARG A 214 -20.76 -0.48 18.89
N ASP A 215 -19.48 -0.31 18.57
CA ASP A 215 -18.70 0.80 19.14
C ASP A 215 -19.01 2.05 18.29
N SER A 216 -19.70 3.02 18.90
CA SER A 216 -20.09 4.27 18.24
C SER A 216 -18.89 5.05 17.70
N ASN A 217 -17.68 4.81 18.22
CA ASN A 217 -16.45 5.46 17.76
C ASN A 217 -15.79 4.74 16.58
N VAL A 218 -16.28 3.58 16.12
CA VAL A 218 -15.76 2.96 14.90
C VAL A 218 -16.27 3.72 13.69
N ALA A 219 -15.35 4.37 12.98
CA ALA A 219 -15.63 5.12 11.76
C ALA A 219 -15.62 4.23 10.52
N TRP A 220 -14.72 3.25 10.44
CA TRP A 220 -14.72 2.27 9.35
C TRP A 220 -14.19 0.90 9.75
N VAL A 221 -14.56 -0.09 8.94
CA VAL A 221 -14.05 -1.45 8.96
C VAL A 221 -13.46 -1.75 7.58
N GLN A 222 -12.17 -2.06 7.53
CA GLN A 222 -11.50 -2.55 6.32
C GLN A 222 -11.53 -4.08 6.30
N THR A 223 -11.74 -4.68 5.13
CA THR A 223 -11.55 -6.12 4.90
C THR A 223 -10.35 -6.34 3.96
N PRO A 224 -9.69 -7.51 3.99
CA PRO A 224 -8.58 -7.80 3.08
C PRO A 224 -9.08 -7.86 1.64
N GLN A 225 -8.30 -7.26 0.75
CA GLN A 225 -8.54 -7.32 -0.69
C GLN A 225 -7.93 -8.61 -1.24
N TRP A 226 -8.72 -9.45 -1.90
CA TRP A 226 -8.24 -10.72 -2.45
C TRP A 226 -8.35 -10.78 -3.96
N PHE A 227 -7.19 -10.93 -4.61
CA PHE A 227 -7.11 -11.18 -6.04
C PHE A 227 -7.25 -12.67 -6.33
N PHE A 228 -8.40 -13.08 -6.86
CA PHE A 228 -8.71 -14.49 -7.10
C PHE A 228 -8.16 -15.01 -8.45
N ASP A 229 -7.78 -14.09 -9.32
CA ASP A 229 -7.33 -14.32 -10.70
C ASP A 229 -5.82 -14.58 -10.83
N LEU A 230 -5.09 -14.64 -9.71
CA LEU A 230 -3.64 -14.82 -9.73
C LEU A 230 -3.23 -16.20 -10.29
N PRO A 231 -2.34 -16.26 -11.29
CA PRO A 231 -1.77 -17.51 -11.76
C PRO A 231 -0.97 -18.19 -10.62
N GLU A 232 -1.36 -19.42 -10.27
CA GLU A 232 -0.67 -20.21 -9.23
C GLU A 232 0.67 -20.80 -9.69
N GLY A 233 0.91 -20.80 -11.00
CA GLY A 233 2.04 -21.50 -11.61
C GLY A 233 2.06 -23.00 -11.32
N LYS A 234 3.14 -23.66 -11.76
CA LYS A 234 3.41 -25.07 -11.53
C LYS A 234 4.62 -25.19 -10.60
N PRO A 235 4.57 -26.05 -9.55
CA PRO A 235 5.74 -26.30 -8.72
C PRO A 235 6.95 -26.71 -9.57
N LEU A 236 8.13 -26.19 -9.23
CA LEU A 236 9.37 -26.44 -9.97
C LEU A 236 9.65 -27.94 -10.24
N PRO A 237 9.42 -28.88 -9.29
CA PRO A 237 9.58 -30.31 -9.56
C PRO A 237 8.70 -30.81 -10.72
N VAL A 238 7.44 -30.36 -10.76
CA VAL A 238 6.47 -30.77 -11.80
C VAL A 238 6.85 -30.14 -13.14
N PHE A 239 7.30 -28.88 -13.12
CA PHE A 239 7.78 -28.21 -14.32
C PHE A 239 9.02 -28.91 -14.91
N LEU A 240 10.02 -29.22 -14.07
CA LEU A 240 11.25 -29.90 -14.52
C LEU A 240 11.01 -31.36 -14.91
N GLU A 241 10.04 -32.04 -14.30
CA GLU A 241 9.63 -33.40 -14.69
C GLU A 241 9.18 -33.47 -16.16
N LYS A 242 8.60 -32.40 -16.70
CA LYS A 242 8.21 -32.33 -18.11
C LYS A 242 9.40 -32.40 -19.08
N TYR A 243 10.55 -31.83 -18.70
CA TYR A 243 11.72 -31.72 -19.58
C TYR A 243 12.80 -32.78 -19.30
N LEU A 244 12.93 -33.19 -18.03
CA LEU A 244 13.99 -34.08 -17.56
C LEU A 244 13.44 -35.34 -16.87
N SER A 245 12.13 -35.62 -16.97
CA SER A 245 11.49 -36.79 -16.37
C SER A 245 11.82 -36.95 -14.87
N HIS A 246 12.12 -38.17 -14.40
CA HIS A 246 12.38 -38.44 -12.98
C HIS A 246 13.57 -37.65 -12.38
N SER A 247 14.64 -37.42 -13.15
CA SER A 247 15.79 -36.64 -12.67
C SER A 247 15.43 -35.16 -12.51
N GLY A 248 14.56 -34.62 -13.38
CA GLY A 248 13.99 -33.28 -13.24
C GLY A 248 13.18 -33.08 -11.98
N ARG A 249 12.32 -34.05 -11.64
CA ARG A 249 11.52 -33.99 -10.41
C ARG A 249 12.39 -34.00 -9.16
N TRP A 250 13.42 -34.86 -9.14
CA TRP A 250 14.37 -34.91 -8.04
C TRP A 250 15.15 -33.60 -7.92
N LEU A 251 15.66 -33.06 -9.05
CA LEU A 251 16.37 -31.79 -9.08
C LEU A 251 15.49 -30.64 -8.57
N GLY A 252 14.24 -30.57 -9.01
CA GLY A 252 13.30 -29.55 -8.54
C GLY A 252 13.02 -29.66 -7.04
N LYS A 253 12.90 -30.88 -6.50
CA LYS A 253 12.76 -31.09 -5.05
C LYS A 253 14.02 -30.67 -4.30
N ALA A 254 15.20 -30.97 -4.82
CA ALA A 254 16.47 -30.56 -4.24
C ALA A 254 16.57 -29.02 -4.18
N ILE A 255 16.26 -28.34 -5.27
CA ILE A 255 16.25 -26.87 -5.33
C ILE A 255 15.25 -26.31 -4.31
N GLN A 256 14.01 -26.82 -4.29
CA GLN A 256 12.98 -26.33 -3.37
C GLN A 256 13.30 -26.62 -1.89
N SER A 257 14.07 -27.67 -1.59
CA SER A 257 14.51 -27.94 -0.22
C SER A 257 15.46 -26.88 0.34
N VAL A 258 16.15 -26.14 -0.54
CA VAL A 258 17.09 -25.07 -0.18
C VAL A 258 16.44 -23.69 -0.33
N MET A 259 15.76 -23.44 -1.43
CA MET A 259 15.23 -22.12 -1.79
C MET A 259 13.78 -21.89 -1.33
N GLY A 260 13.11 -22.91 -0.80
CA GLY A 260 11.68 -22.88 -0.55
C GLY A 260 10.86 -23.15 -1.81
N GLU A 261 9.55 -22.93 -1.73
CA GLU A 261 8.64 -23.24 -2.83
C GLU A 261 8.85 -22.31 -4.03
N VAL A 262 9.36 -22.86 -5.13
CA VAL A 262 9.50 -22.17 -6.42
C VAL A 262 8.39 -22.63 -7.36
N ARG A 263 7.62 -21.68 -7.92
CA ARG A 263 6.53 -21.94 -8.87
C ARG A 263 6.79 -21.23 -10.20
N VAL A 264 6.79 -21.99 -11.29
CA VAL A 264 7.01 -21.48 -12.65
C VAL A 264 5.68 -21.10 -13.28
N GLY A 265 5.57 -19.91 -13.85
CA GLY A 265 4.31 -19.38 -14.39
C GLY A 265 3.35 -18.82 -13.34
N ALA A 266 3.83 -18.60 -12.11
CA ALA A 266 3.09 -17.86 -11.09
C ALA A 266 3.07 -16.36 -11.40
N ASP A 267 2.19 -15.62 -10.73
CA ASP A 267 2.12 -14.15 -10.79
C ASP A 267 3.51 -13.51 -10.56
N PRO A 268 4.05 -12.75 -11.54
CA PRO A 268 5.34 -12.10 -11.39
C PRO A 268 5.27 -10.73 -10.70
N PHE A 269 4.06 -10.18 -10.54
CA PHE A 269 3.84 -8.81 -10.10
C PHE A 269 3.75 -8.67 -8.57
N VAL A 270 3.74 -9.80 -7.85
CA VAL A 270 3.60 -9.84 -6.39
C VAL A 270 2.30 -9.12 -5.98
N ASN A 271 1.22 -9.46 -6.70
CA ASN A 271 -0.10 -8.90 -6.48
C ASN A 271 -0.75 -9.47 -5.22
N ASP A 272 -0.34 -10.65 -4.74
CA ASP A 272 -0.82 -11.23 -3.47
C ASP A 272 -0.59 -10.24 -2.30
N PRO A 273 -1.67 -9.70 -1.71
CA PRO A 273 -1.56 -8.65 -0.72
C PRO A 273 -1.52 -9.20 0.72
N LYS A 274 -1.37 -10.52 0.93
CA LYS A 274 -1.31 -11.14 2.27
C LYS A 274 -0.25 -10.51 3.18
N MET A 275 0.94 -10.19 2.66
CA MET A 275 1.98 -9.51 3.45
C MET A 275 1.44 -8.18 4.03
N PHE A 276 0.62 -7.47 3.27
CA PHE A 276 0.03 -6.22 3.69
C PHE A 276 -1.14 -6.44 4.67
N TYR A 277 -2.15 -7.25 4.31
CA TYR A 277 -3.34 -7.41 5.14
C TYR A 277 -3.11 -8.27 6.39
N ASP A 278 -2.51 -9.45 6.27
CA ASP A 278 -2.39 -10.41 7.37
C ASP A 278 -1.29 -10.06 8.36
N ILE A 279 -0.24 -9.35 7.90
CA ILE A 279 0.94 -9.03 8.72
C ILE A 279 0.99 -7.53 9.06
N ILE A 280 1.07 -6.64 8.07
CA ILE A 280 1.35 -5.21 8.29
C ILE A 280 0.13 -4.46 8.85
N GLN A 281 -1.02 -4.57 8.20
CA GLN A 281 -2.22 -3.78 8.53
C GLN A 281 -2.94 -4.36 9.74
N ARG A 282 -3.01 -5.69 9.88
CA ARG A 282 -3.60 -6.36 11.06
C ARG A 282 -2.91 -5.96 12.36
N ARG A 283 -1.58 -5.77 12.34
CA ARG A 283 -0.80 -5.30 13.50
C ARG A 283 -0.96 -3.80 13.80
N ARG A 284 -1.85 -3.11 13.08
CA ARG A 284 -2.28 -1.74 13.40
C ARG A 284 -3.59 -1.68 14.18
N ASN A 285 -4.31 -2.80 14.33
CA ASN A 285 -5.60 -2.85 15.03
C ASN A 285 -5.51 -2.45 16.50
N TRP A 286 -4.47 -2.91 17.22
CA TRP A 286 -4.31 -2.64 18.66
C TRP A 286 -4.25 -1.15 19.01
N CYS A 287 -3.84 -0.30 18.07
CA CYS A 287 -3.76 1.15 18.25
C CYS A 287 -4.75 1.92 17.35
N SER A 288 -5.77 1.25 16.80
CA SER A 288 -6.76 1.86 15.90
C SER A 288 -6.08 2.69 14.79
N ALA A 289 -5.15 2.05 14.07
CA ALA A 289 -4.35 2.68 13.03
C ALA A 289 -4.42 1.94 11.68
N SER A 290 -5.33 0.97 11.54
CA SER A 290 -5.66 0.37 10.25
C SER A 290 -6.33 1.43 9.37
N PHE A 291 -5.82 1.69 8.18
CA PHE A 291 -6.39 2.69 7.28
C PHE A 291 -7.26 2.04 6.19
N CYS A 292 -8.16 2.81 5.58
CA CYS A 292 -8.98 2.38 4.46
C CYS A 292 -8.11 2.23 3.19
N CYS A 293 -8.39 1.23 2.36
CA CYS A 293 -7.69 0.93 1.11
C CYS A 293 -8.57 1.14 -0.13
N GLY A 294 -9.62 1.95 -0.02
CA GLY A 294 -10.44 2.40 -1.14
C GLY A 294 -11.55 1.44 -1.59
N ALA A 295 -11.46 0.15 -1.28
CA ALA A 295 -12.50 -0.84 -1.58
C ALA A 295 -12.53 -1.98 -0.56
N GLY A 296 -13.66 -2.71 -0.50
CA GLY A 296 -13.87 -3.77 0.49
C GLY A 296 -13.95 -3.21 1.91
N SER A 297 -14.50 -2.01 2.05
CA SER A 297 -14.51 -1.25 3.30
C SER A 297 -15.91 -0.73 3.62
N LEU A 298 -16.28 -0.76 4.89
CA LEU A 298 -17.54 -0.24 5.41
C LEU A 298 -17.26 1.02 6.22
N HIS A 299 -18.08 2.05 6.04
CA HIS A 299 -17.90 3.37 6.63
C HIS A 299 -19.17 3.82 7.33
N ARG A 300 -19.02 4.36 8.54
CA ARG A 300 -20.09 5.08 9.21
C ARG A 300 -20.30 6.41 8.48
N ARG A 301 -21.51 6.61 7.94
CA ARG A 301 -21.82 7.84 7.18
C ARG A 301 -21.59 9.09 8.02
N GLU A 302 -22.05 9.07 9.27
CA GLU A 302 -21.89 10.16 10.24
C GLU A 302 -20.41 10.55 10.39
N ALA A 303 -19.50 9.59 10.54
CA ALA A 303 -18.08 9.87 10.70
C ALA A 303 -17.49 10.60 9.49
N VAL A 304 -17.78 10.10 8.28
CA VAL A 304 -17.30 10.71 7.03
C VAL A 304 -17.87 12.13 6.87
N MET A 305 -19.17 12.31 7.13
CA MET A 305 -19.84 13.61 7.01
C MET A 305 -19.36 14.61 8.06
N GLU A 306 -19.19 14.20 9.32
CA GLU A 306 -18.70 15.05 10.40
C GLU A 306 -17.27 15.55 10.10
N ALA A 307 -16.38 14.64 9.71
CA ALA A 307 -15.01 14.98 9.34
C ALA A 307 -14.96 15.96 8.16
N ALA A 308 -15.83 15.75 7.17
CA ALA A 308 -15.93 16.64 6.03
C ALA A 308 -16.48 18.02 6.38
N LEU A 309 -17.49 18.11 7.25
CA LEU A 309 -18.08 19.38 7.71
C LEU A 309 -17.05 20.21 8.48
N LYS A 310 -16.30 19.57 9.39
CA LYS A 310 -15.20 20.20 10.11
C LYS A 310 -14.13 20.70 9.14
N SER A 311 -13.68 19.82 8.24
CA SER A 311 -12.68 20.13 7.23
C SER A 311 -13.10 21.26 6.28
N TYR A 312 -14.39 21.32 5.93
CA TYR A 312 -14.96 22.39 5.11
C TYR A 312 -15.00 23.70 5.88
N ALA A 313 -15.50 23.71 7.13
CA ALA A 313 -15.53 24.90 7.97
C ALA A 313 -14.13 25.51 8.18
N GLU A 314 -13.12 24.68 8.46
CA GLU A 314 -11.72 25.12 8.60
C GLU A 314 -11.16 25.73 7.31
N GLN A 315 -11.52 25.18 6.14
CA GLN A 315 -11.09 25.70 4.85
C GLN A 315 -11.69 27.07 4.57
N ILE A 316 -13.00 27.22 4.82
CA ILE A 316 -13.71 28.49 4.68
C ILE A 316 -13.08 29.53 5.61
N GLU A 317 -12.83 29.20 6.88
CA GLU A 317 -12.24 30.13 7.83
C GLU A 317 -10.85 30.61 7.38
N LYS A 318 -9.99 29.69 6.92
CA LYS A 318 -8.66 30.04 6.39
C LYS A 318 -8.74 30.95 5.16
N GLU A 319 -9.68 30.69 4.25
CA GLU A 319 -9.84 31.50 3.06
C GLU A 319 -10.41 32.88 3.36
N VAL A 320 -11.38 32.97 4.28
CA VAL A 320 -11.88 34.26 4.79
C VAL A 320 -10.75 35.05 5.43
N GLN A 321 -9.92 34.42 6.27
CA GLN A 321 -8.76 35.07 6.89
C GLN A 321 -7.75 35.55 5.84
N LYS A 322 -7.44 34.72 4.84
CA LYS A 322 -6.49 35.06 3.78
C LYS A 322 -6.98 36.24 2.93
N THR A 323 -8.21 36.14 2.40
CA THR A 323 -8.84 37.20 1.61
C THR A 323 -8.97 38.48 2.43
N GLY A 324 -9.31 38.35 3.72
CA GLY A 324 -9.33 39.47 4.64
C GLY A 324 -7.97 40.16 4.79
N GLN A 325 -6.89 39.40 5.00
CA GLN A 325 -5.54 39.96 5.07
C GLN A 325 -5.10 40.63 3.76
N GLU A 326 -5.51 40.10 2.61
CA GLU A 326 -5.25 40.72 1.31
C GLU A 326 -6.01 42.05 1.16
N LEU A 327 -7.28 42.10 1.57
CA LEU A 327 -8.06 43.33 1.57
C LEU A 327 -7.47 44.39 2.50
N GLN A 328 -7.09 44.04 3.72
CA GLN A 328 -6.42 44.97 4.66
C GLN A 328 -5.15 45.58 4.07
N LYS A 329 -4.35 44.78 3.35
CA LYS A 329 -3.15 45.26 2.66
C LYS A 329 -3.47 46.23 1.51
N LEU A 330 -4.59 46.04 0.82
CA LEU A 330 -5.03 46.87 -0.29
C LEU A 330 -5.71 48.18 0.16
N THR A 331 -6.52 48.13 1.21
CA THR A 331 -7.28 49.29 1.71
C THR A 331 -6.52 50.11 2.73
N GLY A 332 -5.52 49.53 3.41
CA GLY A 332 -4.81 50.15 4.53
C GLY A 332 -5.61 50.19 5.83
N GLU A 333 -6.76 49.52 5.89
CA GLU A 333 -7.57 49.41 7.10
C GLU A 333 -6.96 48.41 8.09
N THR A 334 -6.93 48.77 9.37
CA THR A 334 -6.39 47.92 10.43
C THR A 334 -7.30 46.75 10.80
N GLU A 335 -8.62 46.88 10.58
CA GLU A 335 -9.62 45.86 10.91
C GLU A 335 -10.70 45.78 9.84
N ILE A 336 -11.19 44.57 9.57
CA ILE A 336 -12.30 44.33 8.65
C ILE A 336 -13.60 44.50 9.43
N SER A 337 -14.53 45.31 8.92
CA SER A 337 -15.83 45.47 9.57
C SER A 337 -16.57 44.12 9.69
N PRO A 338 -17.32 43.86 10.79
CA PRO A 338 -18.07 42.61 10.94
C PRO A 338 -19.06 42.32 9.80
N ALA A 339 -19.64 43.36 9.21
CA ALA A 339 -20.55 43.24 8.07
C ALA A 339 -19.82 42.78 6.78
N LEU A 340 -18.60 43.28 6.56
CA LEU A 340 -17.77 42.84 5.44
C LEU A 340 -17.28 41.40 5.66
N TYR A 341 -16.92 41.04 6.89
CA TYR A 341 -16.55 39.66 7.25
C TYR A 341 -17.69 38.66 6.97
N ASP A 342 -18.91 38.96 7.42
CA ASP A 342 -20.10 38.11 7.15
C ASP A 342 -20.39 37.98 5.65
N THR A 343 -20.23 39.07 4.90
CA THR A 343 -20.41 39.07 3.44
C THR A 343 -19.35 38.22 2.74
N LEU A 344 -18.08 38.38 3.11
CA LEU A 344 -16.96 37.58 2.60
C LEU A 344 -17.15 36.10 2.91
N GLN A 345 -17.55 35.78 4.14
CA GLN A 345 -17.83 34.40 4.55
C GLN A 345 -18.94 33.78 3.71
N LYS A 346 -20.07 34.48 3.50
CA LYS A 346 -21.17 34.00 2.65
C LYS A 346 -20.76 33.81 1.20
N GLN A 347 -19.94 34.73 0.66
CA GLN A 347 -19.43 34.61 -0.70
C GLN A 347 -18.51 33.39 -0.84
N ILE A 348 -17.54 33.24 0.06
CA ILE A 348 -16.58 32.12 0.06
C ILE A 348 -17.31 30.79 0.27
N LEU A 349 -18.36 30.75 1.11
CA LEU A 349 -19.23 29.59 1.29
C LEU A 349 -20.00 29.20 0.02
N HIS A 350 -20.36 30.17 -0.81
CA HIS A 350 -21.07 29.92 -2.06
C HIS A 350 -20.10 29.52 -3.19
N GLU A 351 -18.85 29.98 -3.14
CA GLU A 351 -17.82 29.68 -4.13
C GLU A 351 -17.10 28.35 -3.87
N ASN A 352 -17.03 27.90 -2.62
CA ASN A 352 -16.43 26.62 -2.26
C ASN A 352 -17.46 25.49 -2.21
N GLU A 353 -17.10 24.32 -2.72
CA GLU A 353 -17.93 23.12 -2.64
C GLU A 353 -17.61 22.29 -1.37
N PHE A 354 -18.64 21.87 -0.65
CA PHE A 354 -18.52 20.94 0.48
C PHE A 354 -18.00 19.56 0.03
N THR A 355 -17.00 18.95 0.67
CA THR A 355 -16.37 17.70 0.18
C THR A 355 -16.25 16.59 1.27
N PRO A 356 -17.18 15.60 1.30
CA PRO A 356 -17.15 14.38 2.14
C PRO A 356 -15.82 13.61 2.14
N TYR A 357 -15.27 13.43 0.94
CA TYR A 357 -13.95 12.84 0.73
C TYR A 357 -13.03 13.91 0.16
N ARG A 358 -11.82 14.03 0.73
CA ARG A 358 -10.81 14.96 0.21
C ARG A 358 -10.45 14.56 -1.22
N PHE A 359 -10.42 15.54 -2.12
CA PHE A 359 -9.96 15.32 -3.49
C PHE A 359 -8.46 15.10 -3.51
N HIS A 360 -8.07 13.84 -3.39
CA HIS A 360 -6.70 13.42 -3.37
C HIS A 360 -6.57 12.07 -4.09
N VAL A 361 -5.38 11.79 -4.59
CA VAL A 361 -5.06 10.55 -5.36
C VAL A 361 -5.07 9.31 -4.47
N SER A 362 -4.87 9.54 -3.18
CA SER A 362 -4.98 8.56 -2.11
C SER A 362 -5.99 9.11 -1.10
N GLU A 363 -7.22 9.33 -1.55
CA GLU A 363 -8.32 9.81 -0.72
C GLU A 363 -8.62 8.87 0.44
N ASP A 364 -8.41 7.58 0.22
CA ASP A 364 -8.66 6.48 1.16
C ASP A 364 -7.83 6.59 2.45
N ILE A 365 -6.50 6.62 2.31
CA ILE A 365 -5.59 6.83 3.43
C ILE A 365 -5.72 8.25 3.98
N TYR A 366 -6.01 9.24 3.14
CA TYR A 366 -6.10 10.61 3.60
C TYR A 366 -7.33 10.83 4.51
N THR A 367 -8.50 10.32 4.12
CA THR A 367 -9.69 10.31 4.96
C THR A 367 -9.42 9.57 6.29
N SER A 368 -8.67 8.47 6.25
CA SER A 368 -8.26 7.75 7.46
C SER A 368 -7.40 8.61 8.41
N ILE A 369 -6.48 9.41 7.87
CA ILE A 369 -5.65 10.34 8.63
C ILE A 369 -6.50 11.45 9.26
N VAL A 370 -7.44 12.02 8.49
CA VAL A 370 -8.34 13.08 8.97
C VAL A 370 -9.20 12.56 10.12
N LEU A 371 -9.82 11.39 9.97
CA LEU A 371 -10.69 10.80 10.99
C LEU A 371 -9.93 10.44 12.27
N HIS A 372 -8.77 9.76 12.16
CA HIS A 372 -7.95 9.44 13.34
C HIS A 372 -7.38 10.68 14.04
N ALA A 373 -7.30 11.82 13.34
CA ALA A 373 -6.83 13.07 13.91
C ALA A 373 -7.92 13.92 14.56
N ASP A 374 -9.19 13.49 14.54
CA ASP A 374 -10.29 14.19 15.19
C ASP A 374 -10.18 14.06 16.73
N PRO A 375 -9.84 15.14 17.45
CA PRO A 375 -9.64 15.08 18.90
C PRO A 375 -10.94 14.96 19.71
N GLU A 376 -12.09 15.27 19.10
CA GLU A 376 -13.38 15.29 19.79
C GLU A 376 -13.99 13.89 19.83
N ARG A 377 -14.10 13.25 18.65
CA ARG A 377 -14.68 11.90 18.52
C ARG A 377 -13.67 10.79 18.76
N ASN A 378 -12.39 11.03 18.51
CA ASN A 378 -11.33 10.01 18.57
C ASN A 378 -11.71 8.75 17.79
N TRP A 379 -12.10 8.94 16.53
CA TRP A 379 -12.56 7.85 15.66
C TRP A 379 -11.55 6.69 15.64
N LYS A 380 -12.10 5.48 15.68
CA LYS A 380 -11.39 4.21 15.60
C LYS A 380 -11.61 3.56 14.26
N SER A 381 -10.70 2.66 13.94
CA SER A 381 -10.73 1.81 12.76
C SER A 381 -10.49 0.36 13.14
N VAL A 382 -11.01 -0.55 12.30
CA VAL A 382 -10.83 -1.98 12.47
C VAL A 382 -10.44 -2.59 11.13
N LEU A 383 -9.37 -3.39 11.09
CA LEU A 383 -9.17 -4.38 10.05
C LEU A 383 -9.83 -5.69 10.48
N HIS A 384 -10.87 -6.09 9.76
CA HIS A 384 -11.40 -7.44 9.84
C HIS A 384 -10.40 -8.41 9.19
N PRO A 385 -9.99 -9.51 9.85
CA PRO A 385 -8.92 -10.35 9.33
C PRO A 385 -9.35 -11.29 8.20
N GLU A 386 -10.64 -11.62 8.06
CA GLU A 386 -11.11 -12.54 7.01
C GLU A 386 -11.43 -11.80 5.71
N VAL A 387 -11.17 -12.45 4.58
CA VAL A 387 -11.51 -11.94 3.24
C VAL A 387 -13.02 -11.99 3.06
N GLU A 388 -13.62 -10.83 2.77
CA GLU A 388 -15.08 -10.68 2.55
C GLU A 388 -15.43 -10.18 1.14
N SER A 389 -14.45 -10.07 0.26
CA SER A 389 -14.65 -9.71 -1.14
C SER A 389 -13.52 -10.24 -2.02
N LYS A 390 -13.80 -10.41 -3.31
CA LYS A 390 -12.81 -10.78 -4.32
C LYS A 390 -12.73 -9.71 -5.42
N MET A 391 -11.58 -9.58 -6.05
CA MET A 391 -11.33 -8.55 -7.07
C MET A 391 -10.30 -9.01 -8.10
N LEU A 392 -10.12 -8.21 -9.15
CA LEU A 392 -9.20 -8.51 -10.25
C LEU A 392 -7.84 -7.83 -10.04
N SER A 393 -6.77 -8.56 -10.33
CA SER A 393 -5.42 -8.04 -10.23
C SER A 393 -5.01 -7.23 -11.48
N PRO A 394 -3.98 -6.38 -11.38
CA PRO A 394 -3.33 -5.81 -12.56
C PRO A 394 -2.75 -6.89 -13.48
N GLN A 395 -3.12 -6.86 -14.76
CA GLN A 395 -2.78 -7.92 -15.72
C GLN A 395 -1.44 -7.69 -16.47
N ASP A 396 -0.86 -6.51 -16.37
CA ASP A 396 0.37 -6.14 -17.08
C ASP A 396 1.25 -5.15 -16.30
N LEU A 397 2.52 -5.05 -16.70
CA LEU A 397 3.51 -4.25 -15.97
C LEU A 397 3.21 -2.75 -15.99
N LEU A 398 2.60 -2.22 -17.06
CA LEU A 398 2.29 -0.80 -17.19
C LEU A 398 1.19 -0.42 -16.19
N THR A 399 0.08 -1.15 -16.23
CA THR A 399 -1.05 -1.03 -15.30
C THR A 399 -0.57 -1.14 -13.85
N TRP A 400 0.24 -2.16 -13.57
CA TRP A 400 0.83 -2.40 -12.25
C TRP A 400 1.73 -1.23 -11.79
N THR A 401 2.60 -0.73 -12.67
CA THR A 401 3.52 0.38 -12.36
C THR A 401 2.77 1.67 -12.08
N ILE A 402 1.73 1.97 -12.87
CA ILE A 402 0.88 3.15 -12.69
C ILE A 402 0.23 3.14 -11.30
N GLN A 403 -0.31 1.99 -10.86
CA GLN A 403 -0.92 1.86 -9.54
C GLN A 403 0.09 2.10 -8.41
N ARG A 404 1.27 1.47 -8.46
CA ARG A 404 2.30 1.69 -7.43
C ARG A 404 2.81 3.12 -7.40
N PHE A 405 2.95 3.76 -8.56
CA PHE A 405 3.30 5.17 -8.63
C PHE A 405 2.21 6.07 -8.01
N LYS A 406 0.91 5.76 -8.21
CA LYS A 406 -0.20 6.47 -7.55
C LYS A 406 -0.10 6.36 -6.03
N TYR A 407 0.15 5.17 -5.50
CA TYR A 407 0.25 4.95 -4.05
C TYR A 407 1.46 5.66 -3.44
N ALA A 408 2.63 5.57 -4.07
CA ALA A 408 3.83 6.25 -3.63
C ALA A 408 3.69 7.76 -3.71
N GLY A 409 3.26 8.28 -4.86
CA GLY A 409 3.10 9.71 -5.11
C GLY A 409 2.07 10.35 -4.18
N GLY A 410 0.90 9.74 -4.04
CA GLY A 410 -0.14 10.26 -3.14
C GLY A 410 0.28 10.24 -1.67
N THR A 411 0.88 9.15 -1.19
CA THR A 411 1.35 9.07 0.21
C THR A 411 2.42 10.14 0.51
N LEU A 412 3.35 10.34 -0.43
CA LEU A 412 4.41 11.35 -0.30
C LEU A 412 3.87 12.78 -0.41
N ASP A 413 2.85 13.03 -1.25
CA ASP A 413 2.18 14.33 -1.35
C ASP A 413 1.49 14.70 -0.04
N ILE A 414 0.75 13.76 0.57
CA ILE A 414 0.18 13.93 1.92
C ILE A 414 1.29 14.25 2.92
N ALA A 415 2.39 13.50 2.91
CA ALA A 415 3.49 13.73 3.84
C ALA A 415 4.14 15.12 3.69
N LYS A 416 4.15 15.68 2.48
CA LYS A 416 4.69 17.02 2.19
C LYS A 416 3.72 18.13 2.62
N ASN A 417 2.43 17.96 2.31
CA ASN A 417 1.44 19.04 2.41
C ASN A 417 0.62 18.99 3.72
N ASP A 418 0.38 17.81 4.28
CA ASP A 418 -0.43 17.57 5.49
C ASP A 418 0.13 16.38 6.28
N ASN A 419 1.34 16.57 6.82
CA ASN A 419 2.15 15.49 7.35
C ASN A 419 1.51 14.77 8.56
N PRO A 420 1.20 13.46 8.47
CA PRO A 420 0.52 12.73 9.53
C PRO A 420 1.36 12.57 10.80
N VAL A 421 2.70 12.62 10.71
CA VAL A 421 3.58 12.49 11.88
C VAL A 421 3.51 13.73 12.78
N PHE A 422 3.32 14.91 12.18
CA PHE A 422 3.27 16.18 12.91
C PHE A 422 1.84 16.68 13.17
N ARG A 423 0.84 16.03 12.59
CA ARG A 423 -0.57 16.35 12.79
C ARG A 423 -0.99 16.14 14.25
N LYS A 424 -1.75 17.10 14.78
CA LYS A 424 -2.33 17.04 16.15
C LYS A 424 -3.54 16.09 16.17
N GLY A 425 -4.00 15.72 17.37
CA GLY A 425 -5.18 14.86 17.57
C GLY A 425 -4.88 13.35 17.58
N MET A 426 -3.93 12.88 16.77
CA MET A 426 -3.55 11.45 16.79
C MET A 426 -2.66 11.08 17.98
N SER A 427 -2.85 9.86 18.48
CA SER A 427 -1.96 9.21 19.45
C SER A 427 -0.56 8.95 18.87
N LEU A 428 0.44 8.82 19.74
CA LEU A 428 1.82 8.57 19.30
C LEU A 428 1.96 7.26 18.48
N PRO A 429 1.35 6.12 18.87
CA PRO A 429 1.36 4.91 18.04
C PRO A 429 0.78 5.12 16.64
N GLN A 430 -0.37 5.79 16.51
CA GLN A 430 -0.98 6.09 15.21
C GLN A 430 -0.04 6.89 14.31
N ARG A 431 0.62 7.92 14.85
CA ARG A 431 1.62 8.71 14.12
C ARG A 431 2.79 7.87 13.62
N PHE A 432 3.28 6.93 14.43
CA PHE A 432 4.32 5.99 14.00
C PHE A 432 3.84 5.03 12.90
N MET A 433 2.59 4.54 12.96
CA MET A 433 2.04 3.66 11.92
C MET A 433 1.94 4.37 10.56
N TYR A 434 1.43 5.61 10.55
CA TYR A 434 1.40 6.43 9.34
C TYR A 434 2.83 6.81 8.89
N GLY A 435 3.69 7.21 9.83
CA GLY A 435 5.09 7.53 9.59
C GLY A 435 5.86 6.37 8.95
N THR A 436 5.62 5.13 9.39
CA THR A 436 6.20 3.92 8.80
C THR A 436 5.80 3.76 7.33
N THR A 437 4.53 4.05 7.02
CA THR A 437 3.99 3.99 5.65
C THR A 437 4.69 5.02 4.75
N VAL A 438 4.78 6.27 5.22
CA VAL A 438 5.49 7.35 4.51
C VAL A 438 6.98 7.01 4.32
N TRP A 439 7.65 6.55 5.38
CA TRP A 439 9.08 6.23 5.37
C TRP A 439 9.41 5.13 4.37
N SER A 440 8.54 4.13 4.21
CA SER A 440 8.74 3.05 3.25
C SER A 440 8.88 3.55 1.80
N TYR A 441 8.18 4.62 1.41
CA TYR A 441 8.29 5.18 0.06
C TYR A 441 9.56 6.01 -0.15
N LEU A 442 10.18 6.52 0.93
CA LEU A 442 11.50 7.15 0.86
C LEU A 442 12.60 6.14 0.58
N GLY A 443 12.34 4.84 0.72
CA GLY A 443 13.35 3.82 0.55
C GLY A 443 13.91 3.65 -0.83
N GLY A 444 13.27 4.22 -1.85
CA GLY A 444 13.90 4.39 -3.17
C GLY A 444 15.27 5.09 -3.09
N ILE A 445 15.50 5.98 -2.12
CA ILE A 445 16.75 6.73 -1.95
C ILE A 445 17.90 5.79 -1.54
N TRP A 446 17.77 5.09 -0.41
CA TRP A 446 18.83 4.20 0.08
C TRP A 446 18.94 2.91 -0.74
N ASN A 447 17.83 2.39 -1.27
CA ASN A 447 17.85 1.24 -2.18
C ASN A 447 18.73 1.53 -3.41
N THR A 448 18.66 2.75 -3.96
CA THR A 448 19.54 3.16 -5.06
C THR A 448 21.01 3.09 -4.62
N ILE A 449 21.35 3.65 -3.46
CA ILE A 449 22.72 3.63 -2.96
C ILE A 449 23.21 2.18 -2.75
N PHE A 450 22.39 1.29 -2.21
CA PHE A 450 22.74 -0.13 -2.03
C PHE A 450 22.91 -0.88 -3.35
N LEU A 451 22.10 -0.55 -4.38
CA LEU A 451 22.22 -1.16 -5.71
C LEU A 451 23.51 -0.75 -6.42
N PHE A 452 23.91 0.52 -6.29
CA PHE A 452 25.11 1.06 -6.94
C PHE A 452 26.40 0.86 -6.13
N SER A 453 26.31 0.62 -4.82
CA SER A 453 27.47 0.47 -3.94
C SER A 453 28.43 -0.63 -4.43
N PRO A 454 27.99 -1.87 -4.72
CA PRO A 454 28.91 -2.90 -5.25
C PRO A 454 29.56 -2.52 -6.59
N LEU A 455 28.87 -1.75 -7.44
CA LEU A 455 29.41 -1.33 -8.74
C LEU A 455 30.67 -0.47 -8.59
N ILE A 456 30.71 0.40 -7.58
CA ILE A 456 31.85 1.29 -7.34
C ILE A 456 33.09 0.46 -7.03
N TYR A 457 32.99 -0.52 -6.13
CA TYR A 457 34.10 -1.42 -5.86
C TYR A 457 34.46 -2.27 -7.08
N LEU A 458 33.47 -2.84 -7.77
CA LEU A 458 33.70 -3.76 -8.88
C LEU A 458 34.43 -3.12 -10.08
N PHE A 459 34.25 -1.82 -10.33
CA PHE A 459 34.93 -1.13 -11.43
C PHE A 459 36.18 -0.35 -11.01
N PHE A 460 36.23 0.14 -9.77
CA PHE A 460 37.26 1.08 -9.33
C PHE A 460 38.11 0.58 -8.16
N ALA A 461 37.82 -0.60 -7.60
CA ALA A 461 38.43 -1.12 -6.37
C ALA A 461 38.31 -0.20 -5.14
N ILE A 462 37.43 0.81 -5.18
CA ILE A 462 37.23 1.76 -4.07
C ILE A 462 36.23 1.14 -3.08
N ALA A 463 36.65 0.96 -1.83
CA ALA A 463 35.79 0.49 -0.74
C ALA A 463 35.18 1.66 0.06
N PRO A 464 33.94 1.52 0.58
CA PRO A 464 33.33 2.53 1.46
C PRO A 464 33.76 2.37 2.92
N VAL A 465 34.42 1.26 3.22
CA VAL A 465 35.06 0.94 4.51
C VAL A 465 36.57 0.99 4.34
N GLU A 466 37.30 1.33 5.41
CA GLU A 466 38.76 1.34 5.42
C GLU A 466 39.33 -0.01 4.96
N ALA A 467 38.78 -1.11 5.49
CA ALA A 467 39.14 -2.45 5.05
C ALA A 467 37.97 -3.45 5.23
N TYR A 468 37.85 -4.39 4.29
CA TYR A 468 37.00 -5.59 4.44
C TYR A 468 37.69 -6.63 5.34
N SER A 469 37.91 -6.24 6.60
CA SER A 469 38.64 -7.01 7.60
C SER A 469 37.72 -7.94 8.40
N THR A 470 38.30 -8.78 9.25
CA THR A 470 37.54 -9.57 10.23
C THR A 470 36.64 -8.70 11.11
N ASP A 471 37.09 -7.49 11.42
CA ASP A 471 36.34 -6.54 12.26
C ASP A 471 35.02 -6.13 11.57
N PHE A 472 35.06 -5.85 10.27
CA PHE A 472 33.84 -5.59 9.48
C PHE A 472 32.83 -6.74 9.59
N TYR A 473 33.28 -7.99 9.44
CA TYR A 473 32.41 -9.15 9.47
C TYR A 473 31.80 -9.43 10.85
N ILE A 474 32.57 -9.19 11.93
CA ILE A 474 32.10 -9.35 13.32
C ILE A 474 30.96 -8.37 13.63
N HIS A 475 30.98 -7.17 13.05
CA HIS A 475 29.92 -6.18 13.26
C HIS A 475 28.69 -6.45 12.35
N ILE A 476 28.89 -6.71 11.06
CA ILE A 476 27.77 -6.78 10.10
C ILE A 476 27.03 -8.13 10.10
N LEU A 477 27.73 -9.27 10.19
CA LEU A 477 27.10 -10.59 9.99
C LEU A 477 26.07 -10.92 11.09
N PRO A 478 26.35 -10.70 12.39
CA PRO A 478 25.35 -10.94 13.42
C PRO A 478 24.10 -10.10 13.21
N PHE A 479 24.26 -8.82 12.85
CA PHE A 479 23.13 -7.93 12.56
C PHE A 479 22.26 -8.48 11.43
N LEU A 480 22.85 -8.86 10.29
CA LEU A 480 22.11 -9.37 9.14
C LEU A 480 21.41 -10.70 9.46
N ILE A 481 22.09 -11.64 10.12
CA ILE A 481 21.50 -12.94 10.48
C ILE A 481 20.31 -12.77 11.42
N LEU A 482 20.46 -11.96 12.48
CA LEU A 482 19.39 -11.71 13.43
C LEU A 482 18.21 -10.99 12.79
N THR A 483 18.48 -10.06 11.87
CA THR A 483 17.45 -9.36 11.10
C THR A 483 16.68 -10.33 10.21
N GLU A 484 17.35 -11.24 9.50
CA GLU A 484 16.70 -12.26 8.68
C GLU A 484 15.86 -13.24 9.51
N ILE A 485 16.35 -13.66 10.67
CA ILE A 485 15.58 -14.49 11.62
C ILE A 485 14.33 -13.74 12.10
N ALA A 486 14.48 -12.47 12.47
CA ALA A 486 13.35 -11.64 12.90
C ALA A 486 12.30 -11.48 11.79
N PHE A 487 12.71 -11.21 10.55
CA PHE A 487 11.80 -11.14 9.41
C PHE A 487 11.09 -12.48 9.12
N MET A 488 11.82 -13.60 9.22
CA MET A 488 11.24 -14.93 9.04
C MET A 488 10.15 -15.22 10.09
N LEU A 489 10.40 -14.88 11.36
CA LEU A 489 9.43 -15.04 12.44
C LEU A 489 8.26 -14.07 12.31
N GLY A 490 8.54 -12.83 11.90
CA GLY A 490 7.53 -11.77 11.79
C GLY A 490 6.60 -11.89 10.60
N GLY A 491 7.09 -12.40 9.47
CA GLY A 491 6.32 -12.70 8.26
C GLY A 491 5.94 -14.17 8.13
N TRP A 492 5.97 -14.94 9.23
CA TRP A 492 5.74 -16.39 9.20
C TRP A 492 4.42 -16.74 8.51
N GLY A 493 4.48 -17.65 7.53
CA GLY A 493 3.32 -18.04 6.72
C GLY A 493 3.16 -17.25 5.42
N VAL A 494 3.99 -16.23 5.18
CA VAL A 494 4.03 -15.48 3.91
C VAL A 494 5.44 -15.54 3.32
N ALA A 495 5.55 -15.63 2.00
CA ALA A 495 6.84 -15.64 1.29
C ALA A 495 7.54 -14.27 1.37
N GLY A 496 8.37 -14.05 2.40
CA GLY A 496 8.99 -12.75 2.66
C GLY A 496 10.04 -12.31 1.63
N TYR A 497 10.77 -13.24 1.00
CA TYR A 497 11.82 -12.88 0.03
C TYR A 497 11.25 -12.14 -1.18
N VAL A 498 10.12 -12.61 -1.72
CA VAL A 498 9.49 -12.03 -2.91
C VAL A 498 9.07 -10.58 -2.63
N SER A 499 8.48 -10.30 -1.46
CA SER A 499 8.14 -8.93 -1.05
C SER A 499 9.38 -8.03 -0.89
N LYS A 500 10.49 -8.55 -0.34
CA LYS A 500 11.76 -7.79 -0.21
C LYS A 500 12.41 -7.49 -1.56
N ALA A 501 12.48 -8.48 -2.45
CA ALA A 501 13.02 -8.33 -3.79
C ALA A 501 12.19 -7.31 -4.60
N SER A 502 10.87 -7.44 -4.53
CA SER A 502 9.89 -6.52 -5.09
C SER A 502 10.13 -5.07 -4.62
N TYR A 503 10.24 -4.84 -3.30
CA TYR A 503 10.55 -3.53 -2.72
C TYR A 503 11.86 -2.91 -3.25
N LEU A 504 12.91 -3.73 -3.44
CA LEU A 504 14.18 -3.26 -4.01
C LEU A 504 14.04 -2.87 -5.48
N SER A 505 13.30 -3.66 -6.26
CA SER A 505 13.10 -3.45 -7.70
C SER A 505 12.30 -2.20 -8.05
N PHE A 506 11.57 -1.64 -7.08
CA PHE A 506 10.69 -0.46 -7.26
C PHE A 506 11.38 0.88 -7.05
N PHE A 507 12.70 0.87 -6.82
CA PHE A 507 13.46 2.10 -6.59
C PHE A 507 13.21 3.19 -7.66
N PRO A 508 13.08 2.93 -8.98
CA PRO A 508 12.89 4.00 -9.95
C PRO A 508 11.50 4.64 -9.85
N VAL A 509 10.49 3.84 -9.53
CA VAL A 509 9.10 4.30 -9.34
C VAL A 509 9.03 5.20 -8.10
N ASN A 510 9.64 4.76 -6.99
CA ASN A 510 9.69 5.54 -5.76
C ASN A 510 10.48 6.83 -5.95
N LEU A 511 11.65 6.79 -6.61
CA LEU A 511 12.43 8.00 -6.93
C LEU A 511 11.64 8.98 -7.81
N ARG A 512 10.93 8.47 -8.82
CA ARG A 512 10.07 9.32 -9.67
C ARG A 512 8.95 9.96 -8.85
N ALA A 513 8.31 9.22 -7.95
CA ALA A 513 7.26 9.73 -7.08
C ALA A 513 7.78 10.84 -6.15
N ILE A 514 8.91 10.60 -5.50
CA ILE A 514 9.62 11.61 -4.68
C ILE A 514 9.90 12.86 -5.50
N TRP A 515 10.47 12.71 -6.69
CA TRP A 515 10.83 13.82 -7.56
C TRP A 515 9.62 14.65 -8.02
N THR A 516 8.53 14.00 -8.43
CA THR A 516 7.28 14.66 -8.82
C THR A 516 6.69 15.47 -7.66
N VAL A 517 6.65 14.89 -6.46
CA VAL A 517 6.15 15.57 -5.25
C VAL A 517 7.05 16.73 -4.86
N LEU A 518 8.38 16.58 -4.91
CA LEU A 518 9.33 17.67 -4.62
C LEU A 518 9.14 18.87 -5.54
N LYS A 519 8.94 18.63 -6.84
CA LYS A 519 8.64 19.68 -7.81
C LYS A 519 7.28 20.37 -7.64
N GLY A 520 6.37 19.80 -6.84
CA GLY A 520 5.01 20.32 -6.70
C GLY A 520 4.18 20.15 -7.99
N GLU A 521 4.59 19.23 -8.87
CA GLU A 521 3.80 18.89 -10.05
C GLU A 521 2.51 18.22 -9.58
N LYS A 522 1.33 18.74 -10.00
CA LYS A 522 0.06 18.04 -9.78
C LYS A 522 0.17 16.67 -10.40
N ILE A 523 -0.02 15.62 -9.60
CA ILE A 523 0.08 14.27 -10.10
C ILE A 523 -1.14 14.01 -11.00
N LYS A 524 -0.95 14.15 -12.32
CA LYS A 524 -1.98 13.94 -13.35
C LYS A 524 -1.94 12.49 -13.77
N PHE A 525 -3.10 11.85 -13.81
CA PHE A 525 -3.19 10.44 -14.18
C PHE A 525 -4.16 10.22 -15.33
N PRO A 526 -3.72 9.60 -16.44
CA PRO A 526 -4.66 8.86 -17.26
C PRO A 526 -5.27 7.73 -16.42
N VAL A 527 -6.51 7.37 -16.74
CA VAL A 527 -7.19 6.24 -16.11
C VAL A 527 -6.34 4.99 -16.33
N THR A 528 -6.23 4.16 -15.30
CA THR A 528 -5.45 2.93 -15.42
C THR A 528 -6.18 2.01 -16.40
N PRO A 529 -5.56 1.58 -17.50
CA PRO A 529 -6.20 0.61 -18.38
C PRO A 529 -6.59 -0.63 -17.59
N LYS A 530 -7.87 -1.03 -17.67
CA LYS A 530 -8.36 -2.28 -17.08
C LYS A 530 -8.22 -3.45 -18.05
N ASP A 531 -8.08 -3.15 -19.34
CA ASP A 531 -7.70 -4.13 -20.36
C ASP A 531 -6.20 -4.35 -20.39
N ARG A 532 -5.83 -5.63 -20.45
CA ARG A 532 -4.44 -6.06 -20.58
C ARG A 532 -3.82 -5.46 -21.83
N GLN A 533 -2.69 -4.79 -21.65
CA GLN A 533 -1.86 -4.38 -22.78
C GLN A 533 -1.00 -5.57 -23.26
N GLU A 534 -1.08 -5.91 -24.55
CA GLU A 534 -0.22 -6.93 -25.15
C GLU A 534 1.14 -6.33 -25.55
N GLY A 535 2.25 -6.94 -25.09
CA GLY A 535 3.57 -6.49 -25.52
C GLY A 535 4.70 -6.91 -24.59
N ASN A 536 5.90 -6.39 -24.88
CA ASN A 536 7.03 -6.41 -23.94
C ASN A 536 7.14 -5.03 -23.24
N PHE A 537 7.48 -5.04 -21.96
CA PHE A 537 7.54 -3.83 -21.15
C PHE A 537 8.97 -3.47 -20.74
N LEU A 538 9.97 -3.95 -21.48
CA LEU A 538 11.40 -3.74 -21.18
C LEU A 538 11.77 -2.25 -21.06
N HIS A 539 11.08 -1.38 -21.81
CA HIS A 539 11.28 0.07 -21.74
C HIS A 539 10.93 0.68 -20.36
N LEU A 540 10.04 0.04 -19.58
CA LEU A 540 9.69 0.48 -18.23
C LEU A 540 10.76 0.12 -17.20
N ILE A 541 11.64 -0.84 -17.51
CA ILE A 541 12.62 -1.40 -16.56
C ILE A 541 14.08 -1.14 -16.96
N ILE A 542 14.33 -0.14 -17.82
CA ILE A 542 15.68 0.25 -18.25
C ILE A 542 16.63 0.52 -17.06
N PRO A 543 16.21 1.22 -15.98
CA PRO A 543 17.08 1.41 -14.82
C PRO A 543 17.52 0.09 -14.17
N GLN A 544 16.59 -0.86 -14.01
CA GLN A 544 16.86 -2.16 -13.39
C GLN A 544 17.75 -3.02 -14.29
N LEU A 545 17.48 -3.06 -15.60
CA LEU A 545 18.32 -3.76 -16.58
C LEU A 545 19.74 -3.19 -16.61
N SER A 546 19.88 -1.87 -16.55
CA SER A 546 21.18 -1.21 -16.49
C SER A 546 21.97 -1.67 -15.27
N VAL A 547 21.35 -1.73 -14.09
CA VAL A 547 22.01 -2.23 -12.87
C VAL A 547 22.44 -3.69 -13.05
N ILE A 548 21.55 -4.58 -13.55
CA ILE A 548 21.88 -6.00 -13.76
C ILE A 548 23.08 -6.17 -14.71
N VAL A 549 23.06 -5.46 -15.85
CA VAL A 549 24.12 -5.55 -16.87
C VAL A 549 25.43 -5.00 -16.31
N LEU A 550 25.40 -3.81 -15.70
CA LEU A 550 26.60 -3.20 -15.11
C LEU A 550 27.17 -4.07 -13.97
N THR A 551 26.33 -4.67 -13.14
CA THR A 551 26.80 -5.56 -12.07
C THR A 551 27.42 -6.83 -12.65
N SER A 552 26.82 -7.42 -13.68
CA SER A 552 27.37 -8.62 -14.33
C SER A 552 28.73 -8.33 -14.97
N LEU A 553 28.85 -7.21 -15.70
CA LEU A 553 30.11 -6.77 -16.30
C LEU A 553 31.14 -6.41 -15.23
N GLY A 554 30.74 -5.74 -14.16
CA GLY A 554 31.60 -5.37 -13.05
C GLY A 554 32.16 -6.59 -12.31
N ILE A 555 31.34 -7.62 -12.08
CA ILE A 555 31.80 -8.88 -11.49
C ILE A 555 32.89 -9.50 -12.38
N LEU A 556 32.63 -9.65 -13.68
CA LEU A 556 33.61 -10.21 -14.62
C LEU A 556 34.90 -9.39 -14.66
N PHE A 557 34.78 -8.07 -14.69
CA PHE A 557 35.91 -7.15 -14.69
C PHE A 557 36.74 -7.27 -13.41
N ALA A 558 36.14 -7.16 -12.23
CA ALA A 558 36.82 -7.24 -10.95
C ALA A 558 37.57 -8.57 -10.77
N TRP A 559 36.94 -9.70 -11.14
CA TRP A 559 37.59 -11.01 -11.09
C TRP A 559 38.76 -11.11 -12.07
N SER A 560 38.63 -10.53 -13.28
CA SER A 560 39.74 -10.52 -14.25
C SER A 560 40.94 -9.72 -13.75
N GLN A 561 40.70 -8.55 -13.15
CA GLN A 561 41.73 -7.68 -12.57
C GLN A 561 42.42 -8.34 -11.38
N PHE A 562 41.63 -8.91 -10.46
CA PHE A 562 42.14 -9.68 -9.32
C PHE A 562 43.04 -10.86 -9.76
N LEU A 563 42.62 -11.64 -10.76
CA LEU A 563 43.40 -12.77 -11.27
C LEU A 563 44.68 -12.32 -12.00
N ALA A 564 44.62 -11.18 -12.69
CA ALA A 564 45.77 -10.57 -13.35
C ALA A 564 46.76 -9.92 -12.36
N HIS A 565 46.40 -9.84 -11.07
CA HIS A 565 47.13 -9.05 -10.06
C HIS A 565 47.30 -7.59 -10.47
N ASP A 566 46.29 -7.05 -11.17
CA ASP A 566 46.24 -5.69 -11.68
C ASP A 566 45.20 -4.87 -10.89
N GLY A 567 45.56 -3.64 -10.50
CA GLY A 567 44.79 -2.78 -9.61
C GLY A 567 44.73 -3.20 -8.12
N ASP A 568 44.03 -2.41 -7.32
CA ASP A 568 43.93 -2.56 -5.85
C ASP A 568 42.85 -3.56 -5.39
N TYR A 569 42.57 -4.59 -6.19
CA TYR A 569 41.53 -5.58 -5.90
C TYR A 569 41.99 -6.58 -4.84
N THR A 570 41.21 -6.71 -3.75
CA THR A 570 41.45 -7.69 -2.69
C THR A 570 40.47 -8.85 -2.79
N LEU A 571 40.88 -10.06 -2.40
CA LEU A 571 40.00 -11.24 -2.43
C LEU A 571 38.71 -11.00 -1.62
N SER A 572 38.84 -10.48 -0.39
CA SER A 572 37.69 -10.16 0.46
C SER A 572 36.75 -9.16 -0.20
N GLY A 573 37.30 -8.09 -0.81
CA GLY A 573 36.50 -7.07 -1.48
C GLY A 573 35.79 -7.59 -2.73
N VAL A 574 36.45 -8.38 -3.57
CA VAL A 574 35.82 -8.98 -4.75
C VAL A 574 34.73 -9.97 -4.36
N LEU A 575 34.96 -10.80 -3.33
CA LEU A 575 33.98 -11.76 -2.84
C LEU A 575 32.71 -11.09 -2.29
N ILE A 576 32.86 -10.11 -1.39
CA ILE A 576 31.70 -9.46 -0.76
C ILE A 576 30.88 -8.65 -1.77
N ASN A 577 31.53 -7.96 -2.71
CA ASN A 577 30.82 -7.20 -3.74
C ASN A 577 30.23 -8.10 -4.83
N THR A 578 30.82 -9.26 -5.09
CA THR A 578 30.19 -10.31 -5.91
C THR A 578 28.94 -10.86 -5.22
N PHE A 579 29.01 -11.13 -3.92
CA PHE A 579 27.86 -11.61 -3.14
C PHE A 579 26.69 -10.62 -3.18
N TRP A 580 26.93 -9.35 -2.83
CA TRP A 580 25.90 -8.31 -2.88
C TRP A 580 25.44 -8.02 -4.31
N GLY A 581 26.35 -8.00 -5.28
CA GLY A 581 26.00 -7.86 -6.70
C GLY A 581 25.08 -8.98 -7.19
N MET A 582 25.36 -10.23 -6.82
CA MET A 582 24.51 -11.37 -7.17
C MET A 582 23.15 -11.27 -6.47
N ASN A 583 23.11 -10.88 -5.19
CA ASN A 583 21.86 -10.63 -4.48
C ASN A 583 21.02 -9.54 -5.18
N ASN A 584 21.66 -8.46 -5.64
CA ASN A 584 20.99 -7.39 -6.39
C ASN A 584 20.43 -7.91 -7.73
N ILE A 585 21.20 -8.69 -8.48
CA ILE A 585 20.74 -9.31 -9.73
C ILE A 585 19.52 -10.21 -9.48
N LEU A 586 19.57 -11.06 -8.45
CA LEU A 586 18.46 -11.95 -8.09
C LEU A 586 17.22 -11.15 -7.70
N ALA A 587 17.36 -10.12 -6.86
CA ALA A 587 16.25 -9.29 -6.45
C ALA A 587 15.60 -8.51 -7.62
N LEU A 588 16.40 -8.06 -8.59
CA LEU A 588 15.91 -7.36 -9.78
C LEU A 588 15.38 -8.32 -10.88
N SER A 589 15.73 -9.61 -10.84
CA SER A 589 15.30 -10.57 -11.86
C SER A 589 13.77 -10.74 -11.93
N GLY A 590 13.08 -10.59 -10.80
CA GLY A 590 11.61 -10.71 -10.73
C GLY A 590 10.90 -9.70 -11.62
N ILE A 591 11.33 -8.44 -11.63
CA ILE A 591 10.70 -7.40 -12.47
C ILE A 591 11.08 -7.55 -13.95
N VAL A 592 12.24 -8.15 -14.26
CA VAL A 592 12.61 -8.53 -15.63
C VAL A 592 11.68 -9.63 -16.14
N TYR A 593 11.42 -10.65 -15.32
CA TYR A 593 10.45 -11.68 -15.63
C TYR A 593 9.05 -11.08 -15.83
N ALA A 594 8.62 -10.17 -14.94
CA ALA A 594 7.35 -9.44 -15.08
C ALA A 594 7.22 -8.66 -16.38
N ALA A 595 8.30 -8.01 -16.86
CA ALA A 595 8.30 -7.24 -18.10
C ALA A 595 8.19 -8.10 -19.39
N LEU A 596 8.57 -9.36 -19.29
CA LEU A 596 8.52 -10.35 -20.37
C LEU A 596 7.34 -11.31 -20.23
N TRP A 597 6.64 -11.26 -19.10
CA TRP A 597 5.62 -12.22 -18.75
C TRP A 597 4.43 -12.13 -19.70
N LYS A 598 3.96 -13.30 -20.11
CA LYS A 598 2.69 -13.49 -20.79
C LYS A 598 1.96 -14.59 -20.00
N PRO A 599 0.69 -14.41 -19.63
CA PRO A 599 -0.13 -15.53 -19.19
C PRO A 599 -0.12 -16.59 -20.29
N ASP A 600 -0.16 -17.86 -19.90
CA ASP A 600 -0.47 -18.92 -20.84
C ASP A 600 -1.88 -18.62 -21.39
N ASP A 601 -1.94 -18.14 -22.64
CA ASP A 601 -3.20 -18.05 -23.38
C ASP A 601 -3.77 -19.48 -23.43
N ALA A 602 -4.98 -19.65 -22.90
CA ALA A 602 -5.70 -20.91 -22.99
C ALA A 602 -6.41 -21.02 -24.34
#